data_AF-A0A1G5ZTL1-F1
#
_entry.id   AF-A0A1G5ZTL1-F1
#
_cell.length_a   1.000
_cell.length_b   1.000
_cell.length_c   1.000
_cell.angle_alpha   90.00
_cell.angle_beta   90.00
_cell.angle_gamma   90.00
#
_symmetry.space_group_name_H-M   'P 1'
#
loop_
_entity.id
_entity.type
_entity.pdbx_description
1 polymer ?
#
loop_
_entity_poly.entity_id
_entity_poly.type
_entity_poly.pdbx_seq_one_letter_code
_entity_poly.pdbx_strand_id
1 'polypeptide(L)'
;MQVGQYAWKDFPSTYGGYPADRNRIARGGSPEVCKIGAYERTRGLTVAPAGGIKAGMSGGEVFAAFEQLWRDAGLPPAYGLVSRIGHVGGLDVTEPPSISKANVEIVRPGMIWHLEPKLEINGGPSFSSRRLSAFERTELNF
;
A
#
# COMPACT_ATOMS: atom_id res chain seq x y z
N MET A 1 7.57 10.93 -21.83
CA MET A 1 6.14 10.71 -21.53
C MET A 1 5.33 11.65 -22.39
N GLN A 2 4.35 11.15 -23.14
CA GLN A 2 3.47 11.97 -23.98
C GLN A 2 2.18 12.34 -23.24
N VAL A 3 1.44 13.33 -23.76
CA VAL A 3 0.11 13.67 -23.25
C VAL A 3 -0.82 12.45 -23.36
N GLY A 4 -1.63 12.20 -22.33
CA GLY A 4 -2.53 11.05 -22.28
C GLY A 4 -1.94 9.79 -21.64
N GLN A 5 -0.61 9.67 -21.63
CA GLN A 5 0.08 8.50 -21.08
C GLN A 5 0.19 8.57 -19.56
N TYR A 6 0.08 7.42 -18.91
CA TYR A 6 0.41 7.23 -17.51
C TYR A 6 1.78 6.56 -17.38
N ALA A 7 2.58 7.06 -16.45
CA ALA A 7 3.81 6.43 -16.02
C ALA A 7 3.62 5.99 -14.56
N TRP A 8 3.58 4.69 -14.33
CA TRP A 8 3.72 4.12 -13.00
C TRP A 8 5.16 3.65 -12.83
N LYS A 9 5.81 4.05 -11.74
CA LYS A 9 7.18 3.66 -11.46
C LYS A 9 7.31 3.29 -9.99
N ASP A 10 7.81 2.08 -9.76
CA ASP A 10 8.45 1.71 -8.51
C ASP A 10 9.95 1.99 -8.61
N PHE A 11 10.51 2.57 -7.57
CA PHE A 11 11.92 2.95 -7.55
C PHE A 11 12.55 2.60 -6.19
N PRO A 12 13.56 1.74 -6.18
CA PRO A 12 14.31 1.44 -4.98
C PRO A 12 15.39 2.51 -4.74
N SER A 13 15.70 2.74 -3.48
CA SER A 13 16.93 3.40 -3.04
C SER A 13 17.46 2.69 -1.80
N THR A 14 18.74 2.80 -1.46
CA THR A 14 19.28 2.21 -0.23
C THR A 14 20.00 3.25 0.61
N TYR A 15 19.90 3.12 1.93
CA TYR A 15 20.66 3.93 2.87
C TYR A 15 21.18 3.04 4.00
N GLY A 16 22.51 2.99 4.18
CA GLY A 16 23.13 2.15 5.20
C GLY A 16 22.80 0.65 5.07
N GLY A 17 22.50 0.17 3.86
CA GLY A 17 22.08 -1.22 3.60
C GLY A 17 20.57 -1.45 3.66
N TYR A 18 19.78 -0.49 4.14
CA TYR A 18 18.32 -0.60 4.22
C TYR A 18 17.66 -0.07 2.94
N PRO A 19 16.85 -0.86 2.22
CA PRO A 19 16.12 -0.41 1.06
C PRO A 19 14.91 0.46 1.43
N ALA A 20 14.65 1.46 0.61
CA ALA A 20 13.37 2.10 0.48
C ALA A 20 12.64 1.49 -0.71
N ASP A 21 11.34 1.34 -0.55
CA ASP A 21 10.44 0.83 -1.57
C ASP A 21 9.25 1.79 -1.66
N ARG A 22 9.10 2.44 -2.82
CA ARG A 22 8.14 3.54 -3.07
C ARG A 22 7.77 3.59 -4.53
N ASN A 23 6.46 3.57 -4.79
CA ASN A 23 5.92 3.81 -6.13
C ASN A 23 5.25 5.18 -6.27
N ARG A 24 5.23 5.69 -7.50
CA ARG A 24 4.45 6.87 -7.91
C ARG A 24 3.80 6.61 -9.26
N ILE A 25 2.63 7.22 -9.45
CA ILE A 25 1.98 7.35 -10.75
C ILE A 25 1.93 8.82 -11.16
N ALA A 26 2.28 9.09 -12.41
CA ALA A 26 2.14 10.38 -13.05
C ALA A 26 1.40 10.21 -14.38
N ARG A 27 0.83 11.30 -14.89
CA ARG A 27 0.20 11.35 -16.21
C ARG A 27 0.71 12.57 -16.99
N GLY A 28 0.94 12.40 -18.28
CA GLY A 28 1.17 13.54 -19.18
C GLY A 28 -0.14 14.31 -19.42
N GLY A 29 -0.23 15.55 -18.92
CA GLY A 29 -1.43 16.39 -19.04
C GLY A 29 -2.57 15.99 -18.11
N SER A 30 -3.68 16.72 -18.17
CA SER A 30 -4.80 16.60 -17.24
C SER A 30 -5.59 15.28 -17.37
N PRO A 31 -5.82 14.53 -16.28
CA PRO A 31 -6.64 13.32 -16.28
C PRO A 31 -8.14 13.65 -16.39
N GLU A 32 -8.93 12.67 -16.84
CA GLU A 32 -10.39 12.72 -16.74
C GLU A 32 -10.86 12.65 -15.28
N VAL A 33 -12.01 13.26 -14.98
CA VAL A 33 -12.58 13.31 -13.61
C VAL A 33 -12.74 11.92 -12.99
N CYS A 34 -13.16 10.92 -13.78
CA CYS A 34 -13.31 9.54 -13.31
C CYS A 34 -11.97 8.92 -12.88
N LYS A 35 -10.85 9.30 -13.53
CA LYS A 35 -9.51 8.82 -13.21
C LYS A 35 -8.94 9.51 -11.97
N ILE A 36 -9.28 10.79 -11.76
CA ILE A 36 -8.99 11.51 -10.51
C ILE A 36 -9.67 10.80 -9.35
N GLY A 37 -10.99 10.55 -9.45
CA GLY A 37 -11.74 9.89 -8.38
C GLY A 37 -11.28 8.45 -8.11
N ALA A 38 -10.80 7.71 -9.12
CA ALA A 38 -10.20 6.39 -8.92
C ALA A 38 -8.85 6.46 -8.19
N TYR A 39 -8.00 7.43 -8.57
CA TYR A 39 -6.73 7.69 -7.89
C TYR A 39 -6.92 8.11 -6.44
N GLU A 40 -7.82 9.07 -6.16
CA GLU A 40 -8.07 9.60 -4.82
C GLU A 40 -8.57 8.50 -3.87
N ARG A 41 -9.52 7.67 -4.34
CA ARG A 41 -9.99 6.51 -3.57
C ARG A 41 -8.86 5.54 -3.29
N THR A 42 -8.10 5.14 -4.31
CA THR A 42 -6.97 4.22 -4.13
C THR A 42 -5.89 4.78 -3.19
N ARG A 43 -5.58 6.08 -3.31
CA ARG A 43 -4.66 6.79 -2.42
C ARG A 43 -5.18 6.85 -0.99
N GLY A 44 -6.48 7.06 -0.82
CA GLY A 44 -7.15 7.00 0.48
C GLY A 44 -6.93 5.66 1.18
N LEU A 45 -6.93 4.57 0.42
CA LEU A 45 -6.64 3.22 0.94
C LEU A 45 -5.20 2.99 1.38
N THR A 46 -4.25 3.86 1.02
CA THR A 46 -2.90 3.81 1.59
C THR A 46 -2.77 4.71 2.83
N VAL A 47 -3.53 5.79 2.88
CA VAL A 47 -3.46 6.79 3.94
C VAL A 47 -4.26 6.35 5.17
N ALA A 48 -5.47 5.80 4.96
CA ALA A 48 -6.39 5.43 6.04
C ALA A 48 -5.91 4.25 6.91
N PRO A 49 -5.39 3.13 6.36
CA PRO A 49 -4.92 2.03 7.20
C PRO A 49 -3.75 2.42 8.09
N ALA A 50 -2.93 3.39 7.67
CA ALA A 50 -1.79 3.85 8.48
C ALA A 50 -2.20 4.40 9.86
N GLY A 51 -3.46 4.84 10.04
CA GLY A 51 -4.00 5.22 11.34
C GLY A 51 -4.74 4.10 12.10
N GLY A 52 -5.15 3.04 11.40
CA GLY A 52 -5.95 1.95 11.97
C GLY A 52 -5.13 0.71 12.34
N ILE A 53 -3.98 0.51 11.71
CA ILE A 53 -3.09 -0.62 12.02
C ILE A 53 -2.34 -0.30 13.32
N LYS A 54 -2.32 -1.26 14.23
CA LYS A 54 -1.69 -1.15 15.54
C LYS A 54 -0.97 -2.43 15.93
N ALA A 55 -0.03 -2.31 16.85
CA ALA A 55 0.59 -3.47 17.48
C ALA A 55 -0.49 -4.40 18.08
N GLY A 56 -0.29 -5.71 17.94
CA GLY A 56 -1.23 -6.72 18.40
C GLY A 56 -2.19 -7.24 17.32
N MET A 57 -2.33 -6.54 16.19
CA MET A 57 -3.09 -7.08 15.04
C MET A 57 -2.28 -8.16 14.32
N SER A 58 -2.92 -9.20 13.81
CA SER A 58 -2.34 -10.12 12.83
C SER A 58 -2.30 -9.52 11.43
N GLY A 59 -1.42 -10.01 10.57
CA GLY A 59 -1.41 -9.61 9.15
C GLY A 59 -2.75 -9.86 8.43
N GLY A 60 -3.48 -10.89 8.83
CA GLY A 60 -4.84 -11.19 8.37
C GLY A 60 -5.87 -10.14 8.80
N GLU A 61 -5.78 -9.64 10.03
CA GLU A 61 -6.63 -8.52 10.49
C GLU A 61 -6.30 -7.22 9.76
N VAL A 62 -5.02 -6.95 9.49
CA VAL A 62 -4.60 -5.82 8.65
C VAL A 62 -5.18 -5.95 7.25
N PHE A 63 -5.11 -7.14 6.66
CA PHE A 63 -5.68 -7.42 5.34
C PHE A 63 -7.21 -7.25 5.35
N ALA A 64 -7.91 -7.76 6.36
CA ALA A 64 -9.36 -7.64 6.48
C ALA A 64 -9.82 -6.18 6.63
N ALA A 65 -9.09 -5.36 7.40
CA ALA A 65 -9.35 -3.94 7.53
C ALA A 65 -9.20 -3.20 6.19
N PHE A 66 -8.17 -3.56 5.42
CA PHE A 66 -8.00 -3.04 4.06
C PHE A 66 -9.15 -3.47 3.13
N GLU A 67 -9.57 -4.73 3.15
CA GLU A 67 -10.68 -5.20 2.33
C GLU A 67 -11.98 -4.44 2.63
N GLN A 68 -12.22 -4.11 3.90
CA GLN A 68 -13.36 -3.28 4.29
C GLN A 68 -13.25 -1.88 3.69
N LEU A 69 -12.11 -1.21 3.84
CA LEU A 69 -11.89 0.12 3.26
C LEU A 69 -12.04 0.10 1.72
N TRP A 70 -11.57 -0.96 1.06
CA TRP A 70 -11.71 -1.12 -0.39
C TRP A 70 -13.18 -1.20 -0.82
N ARG A 71 -13.99 -1.98 -0.09
CA ARG A 71 -15.44 -2.08 -0.31
C ARG A 71 -16.12 -0.74 -0.06
N ASP A 72 -15.80 -0.07 1.03
CA ASP A 72 -16.39 1.22 1.41
C ASP A 72 -16.06 2.33 0.41
N ALA A 73 -14.88 2.27 -0.23
CA ALA A 73 -14.50 3.18 -1.30
C ALA A 73 -15.27 2.93 -2.63
N GLY A 74 -16.08 1.87 -2.70
CA GLY A 74 -16.85 1.49 -3.89
C GLY A 74 -15.95 1.20 -5.09
N LEU A 75 -14.74 0.68 -4.85
CA LEU A 75 -13.84 0.25 -5.91
C LEU A 75 -14.30 -1.11 -6.46
N PRO A 76 -14.08 -1.41 -7.76
CA PRO A 76 -14.38 -2.73 -8.31
C PRO A 76 -13.58 -3.80 -7.56
N PRO A 77 -13.96 -5.09 -7.64
CA PRO A 77 -13.12 -6.16 -7.11
C PRO A 77 -11.68 -5.97 -7.60
N ALA A 78 -10.72 -5.98 -6.68
CA ALA A 78 -9.30 -5.86 -7.05
C ALA A 78 -8.98 -6.95 -8.09
N TYR A 79 -8.47 -6.55 -9.25
CA TYR A 79 -8.18 -7.46 -10.36
C TYR A 79 -7.07 -8.41 -9.93
N GLY A 80 -7.38 -9.71 -9.88
CA GLY A 80 -6.64 -10.65 -9.06
C GLY A 80 -6.82 -10.27 -7.59
N LEU A 81 -7.50 -11.11 -6.81
CA LEU A 81 -7.35 -11.04 -5.36
C LEU A 81 -5.87 -11.26 -5.09
N VAL A 82 -5.14 -10.15 -5.02
CA VAL A 82 -3.73 -10.08 -4.72
C VAL A 82 -3.62 -10.90 -3.45
N SER A 83 -2.86 -11.99 -3.47
CA SER A 83 -2.70 -12.86 -2.30
C SER A 83 -2.17 -12.08 -1.10
N ARG A 84 -1.74 -10.82 -1.30
CA ARG A 84 -1.30 -9.85 -0.31
C ARG A 84 -1.53 -8.40 -0.77
N ILE A 85 -1.67 -7.49 0.18
CA ILE A 85 -1.79 -6.03 -0.07
C ILE A 85 -0.45 -5.28 0.13
N GLY A 86 0.60 -6.05 0.38
CA GLY A 86 1.94 -5.56 0.65
C GLY A 86 2.79 -6.58 1.40
N HIS A 87 3.88 -6.11 1.98
CA HIS A 87 4.89 -6.94 2.63
C HIS A 87 5.57 -6.21 3.79
N VAL A 88 6.24 -6.98 4.64
CA VAL A 88 7.23 -6.45 5.59
C VAL A 88 8.57 -6.25 4.87
N GLY A 89 9.41 -5.36 5.39
CA GLY A 89 10.76 -5.10 4.89
C GLY A 89 11.72 -4.76 6.02
N GLY A 90 13.01 -4.67 5.69
CA GLY A 90 14.07 -4.46 6.67
C GLY A 90 15.43 -4.33 5.99
N LEU A 91 16.28 -5.35 6.06
CA LEU A 91 17.51 -5.46 5.26
C LEU A 91 17.21 -5.85 3.82
N ASP A 92 16.16 -6.65 3.60
CA ASP A 92 15.66 -6.96 2.27
C ASP A 92 14.41 -6.12 1.96
N VAL A 93 14.18 -5.88 0.66
CA VAL A 93 12.99 -5.14 0.19
C VAL A 93 11.71 -5.86 0.63
N THR A 94 11.70 -7.18 0.50
CA THR A 94 10.60 -8.06 0.90
C THR A 94 11.10 -9.09 1.89
N GLU A 95 10.60 -9.01 3.11
CA GLU A 95 10.83 -9.97 4.17
C GLU A 95 9.50 -10.61 4.60
N PRO A 96 9.52 -11.85 5.11
CA PRO A 96 8.37 -12.39 5.81
C PRO A 96 8.03 -11.53 7.04
N PRO A 97 6.75 -11.37 7.39
CA PRO A 97 5.59 -11.97 6.74
C PRO A 97 5.01 -11.12 5.60
N SER A 98 4.20 -11.75 4.74
CA SER A 98 3.39 -11.06 3.73
C SER A 98 2.10 -10.51 4.34
N ILE A 99 1.60 -9.37 3.86
CA ILE A 99 0.34 -8.80 4.36
C ILE A 99 -0.84 -9.46 3.62
N SER A 100 -1.29 -10.61 4.10
CA SER A 100 -2.29 -11.45 3.44
C SER A 100 -3.36 -11.94 4.39
N LYS A 101 -4.50 -12.40 3.83
CA LYS A 101 -5.62 -12.95 4.59
C LYS A 101 -5.24 -14.09 5.54
N ALA A 102 -4.29 -14.93 5.13
CA ALA A 102 -3.85 -16.11 5.90
C ALA A 102 -2.68 -15.82 6.85
N ASN A 103 -2.17 -14.58 6.88
CA ASN A 103 -1.03 -14.25 7.73
C ASN A 103 -1.46 -14.14 9.20
N VAL A 104 -0.91 -15.01 10.05
CA VAL A 104 -1.18 -15.04 11.49
C VAL A 104 -0.12 -14.31 12.33
N GLU A 105 0.97 -13.82 11.70
CA GLU A 105 2.02 -13.10 12.42
C GLU A 105 1.48 -11.79 12.99
N ILE A 106 1.84 -11.52 14.24
CA ILE A 106 1.39 -10.36 15.00
C ILE A 106 2.29 -9.16 14.71
N VAL A 107 1.67 -8.04 14.37
CA VAL A 107 2.31 -6.73 14.26
C VAL A 107 2.92 -6.36 15.62
N ARG A 108 4.24 -6.24 15.65
CA ARG A 108 5.00 -5.78 16.83
C ARG A 108 5.54 -4.37 16.58
N PRO A 109 5.72 -3.56 17.64
CA PRO A 109 6.43 -2.29 17.52
C PRO A 109 7.81 -2.48 16.87
N GLY A 110 8.20 -1.54 16.00
CA GLY A 110 9.46 -1.58 15.26
C GLY A 110 9.41 -2.31 13.92
N MET A 111 8.34 -3.08 13.63
CA MET A 111 8.18 -3.68 12.31
C MET A 111 7.89 -2.61 11.24
N ILE A 112 8.41 -2.84 10.03
CA ILE A 112 8.25 -1.96 8.88
C ILE A 112 7.29 -2.61 7.88
N TRP A 113 6.10 -2.03 7.71
CA TRP A 113 5.07 -2.58 6.83
C TRP A 113 4.88 -1.67 5.61
N HIS A 114 5.00 -2.24 4.42
CA HIS A 114 4.75 -1.58 3.15
C HIS A 114 3.32 -1.90 2.70
N LEU A 115 2.45 -0.89 2.69
CA LEU A 115 1.11 -1.01 2.14
C LEU A 115 1.12 -0.49 0.72
N GLU A 116 0.71 -1.31 -0.25
CA GLU A 116 0.81 -1.01 -1.68
C GLU A 116 -0.44 -1.42 -2.47
N PRO A 117 -1.64 -0.93 -2.09
CA PRO A 117 -2.82 -1.22 -2.88
C PRO A 117 -2.66 -0.74 -4.33
N LYS A 118 -3.11 -1.59 -5.25
CA LYS A 118 -3.04 -1.36 -6.69
C LYS A 118 -4.41 -1.63 -7.30
N LEU A 119 -4.97 -0.63 -7.96
CA LEU A 119 -6.17 -0.72 -8.77
C LEU A 119 -5.77 -0.78 -10.25
N GLU A 120 -6.03 -1.90 -10.89
CA GLU A 120 -5.91 -2.06 -12.34
C GLU A 120 -7.30 -2.05 -12.98
N ILE A 121 -7.48 -1.27 -14.05
CA ILE A 121 -8.77 -1.13 -14.73
C ILE A 121 -8.59 -1.57 -16.19
N ASN A 122 -9.06 -2.78 -16.52
CA ASN A 122 -9.17 -3.31 -17.88
C ASN A 122 -7.90 -3.15 -18.75
N GLY A 123 -6.72 -3.49 -18.22
CA GLY A 123 -5.44 -3.30 -18.93
C GLY A 123 -5.01 -1.83 -19.11
N GLY A 124 -5.77 -0.90 -18.53
CA GLY A 124 -5.45 0.51 -18.43
C GLY A 124 -4.49 0.83 -17.27
N PRO A 125 -4.32 2.11 -16.92
CA PRO A 125 -3.33 2.53 -15.93
C PRO A 125 -3.58 1.93 -14.55
N SER A 126 -2.50 1.47 -13.91
CA SER A 126 -2.52 1.01 -12.53
C SER A 126 -2.46 2.18 -11.56
N PHE A 127 -3.52 2.45 -10.82
CA PHE A 127 -3.46 3.40 -9.71
C PHE A 127 -2.88 2.67 -8.50
N SER A 128 -1.75 3.15 -8.01
CA SER A 128 -1.19 2.66 -6.76
C SER A 128 -0.57 3.82 -6.00
N SER A 129 -0.60 3.68 -4.69
CA SER A 129 0.07 4.57 -3.77
C SER A 129 0.64 3.67 -2.68
N ARG A 130 1.93 3.83 -2.39
CA ARG A 130 2.62 3.10 -1.33
C ARG A 130 2.91 3.99 -0.13
N ARG A 131 2.65 3.48 1.07
CA ARG A 131 3.01 4.12 2.34
C ARG A 131 3.75 3.13 3.22
N LEU A 132 4.85 3.61 3.78
CA LEU A 132 5.57 2.96 4.85
C LEU A 132 4.86 3.26 6.17
N SER A 133 4.52 2.23 6.94
CA SER A 133 4.07 2.38 8.32
C SER A 133 5.09 1.71 9.21
N ALA A 134 5.80 2.52 9.99
CA ALA A 134 6.59 2.06 11.12
C ALA A 134 5.72 2.23 12.36
N PHE A 135 5.52 1.14 13.12
CA PHE A 135 4.71 1.19 14.33
C PHE A 135 5.62 1.47 15.52
N GLU A 136 5.49 2.67 16.10
CA GLU A 136 6.24 3.03 17.30
C GLU A 136 5.56 2.44 18.56
N ARG A 137 6.34 2.36 19.65
CA ARG A 137 5.81 2.08 20.99
C ARG A 137 4.87 3.24 21.36
N THR A 138 3.67 2.95 21.84
CA THR A 138 2.71 3.96 22.32
C THR A 138 3.16 4.70 23.58
N GLU A 139 4.40 4.53 24.06
CA GLU A 139 4.97 5.31 25.16
C GLU A 139 6.44 5.60 24.85
N LEU A 140 6.71 6.84 24.41
CA LEU A 140 8.00 7.48 24.63
C LEU A 140 7.82 8.36 25.87
N ASN A 141 8.11 7.79 27.05
CA ASN A 141 8.44 8.61 28.21
C ASN A 141 9.87 9.13 27.98
N PHE A 142 9.99 10.41 27.64
CA PHE A 142 11.21 11.18 27.85
C PHE A 142 11.24 11.73 29.27
#